data_AF-A0A0K2G8I9-F1
#
_entry.id   AF-A0A0K2G8I9-F1
#
_cell.length_a   1.000
_cell.length_b   1.000
_cell.length_c   1.000
_cell.angle_alpha   90.00
_cell.angle_beta   90.00
_cell.angle_gamma   90.00
#
_symmetry.space_group_name_H-M   'P 1'
#
loop_
_entity.id
_entity.type
_entity.pdbx_description
1 polymer ?
#
loop_
_entity_poly.entity_id
_entity_poly.type
_entity_poly.pdbx_seq_one_letter_code
_entity_poly.pdbx_strand_id
1 'polypeptide(L)'
;MSEVVQLQLIGLSVVGIGIVILLFIRAQFVRVIGFVAIVLGLFSLVALAVPQMASLPPAEESIDIASIKTPADMAAIGQKIFFSKGQCALCHSIGPSESARCPDLKGIGAKLRREFIYESLTQPQAYVYLDYRHEGPPKEYPARMPYINKNPIGLSKNEILSVIAFLQQMSGEPISVSPSELEMPSQTPSAPVKAAEAGPVAVAHAR
;
A
#
# COMPACT_ATOMS: atom_id res chain seq x y z
N MET A 1 -52.72 -34.03 53.13
CA MET A 1 -51.31 -34.34 52.81
C MET A 1 -50.50 -34.05 54.05
N SER A 2 -49.63 -34.96 54.51
CA SER A 2 -48.76 -34.65 55.66
C SER A 2 -47.68 -33.65 55.26
N GLU A 3 -47.21 -32.84 56.20
CA GLU A 3 -46.16 -31.84 55.97
C GLU A 3 -44.89 -32.46 55.38
N VAL A 4 -44.58 -33.69 55.78
CA VAL A 4 -43.46 -34.47 55.25
C VAL A 4 -43.61 -34.72 53.75
N VAL A 5 -44.81 -35.06 53.28
CA VAL A 5 -45.07 -35.28 51.84
C VAL A 5 -44.99 -33.95 51.07
N GLN A 6 -45.43 -32.84 51.65
CA GLN A 6 -45.26 -31.52 51.02
C GLN A 6 -43.78 -31.14 50.88
N LEU A 7 -42.97 -31.34 51.93
CA LEU A 7 -41.52 -31.11 51.90
C LEU A 7 -40.81 -31.99 50.86
N GLN A 8 -41.20 -33.27 50.75
CA GLN A 8 -40.66 -34.18 49.74
C GLN A 8 -41.02 -33.76 48.31
N LEU A 9 -42.27 -33.34 48.08
CA LEU A 9 -42.70 -32.84 46.76
C LEU A 9 -41.98 -31.55 46.36
N ILE A 10 -41.77 -30.63 47.31
CA ILE A 10 -40.99 -29.41 47.08
C ILE A 10 -39.53 -29.78 46.76
N GLY A 11 -38.92 -30.68 47.53
CA GLY A 11 -37.55 -31.15 47.30
C GLY A 11 -37.37 -31.79 45.91
N LEU A 12 -38.29 -32.68 45.52
CA LEU A 12 -38.27 -33.30 44.19
C LEU A 12 -38.49 -32.28 43.07
N SER A 13 -39.35 -31.29 43.29
CA SER A 13 -39.59 -30.23 42.30
C SER A 13 -38.35 -29.35 42.10
N VAL A 14 -37.67 -28.96 43.19
CA VAL A 14 -36.44 -28.16 43.14
C VAL A 14 -35.32 -28.93 42.42
N VAL A 15 -35.14 -30.22 42.75
CA VAL A 15 -34.15 -31.08 42.09
C VAL A 15 -34.49 -31.28 40.61
N GLY A 16 -35.76 -31.52 40.28
CA GLY A 16 -36.23 -31.67 38.90
C GLY A 16 -35.99 -30.40 38.06
N ILE A 17 -36.32 -29.23 38.59
CA ILE A 17 -36.06 -27.93 37.95
C ILE A 17 -34.56 -27.72 37.75
N GLY A 18 -33.73 -28.04 38.75
CA GLY A 18 -32.28 -27.95 38.65
C GLY A 18 -31.71 -28.82 37.52
N ILE A 19 -32.18 -30.07 37.39
CA ILE A 19 -31.77 -30.97 36.30
C ILE A 19 -32.18 -30.42 34.94
N VAL A 20 -33.41 -29.92 34.79
CA VAL A 20 -33.90 -29.35 33.52
C VAL A 20 -33.08 -28.12 33.12
N ILE A 21 -32.75 -27.24 34.07
CA ILE A 21 -31.89 -26.06 33.81
C ILE A 21 -30.50 -26.50 33.35
N LEU A 22 -29.88 -27.49 34.02
CA LEU A 22 -28.56 -27.98 33.63
C LEU A 22 -28.57 -28.64 32.24
N LEU A 23 -29.62 -29.39 31.90
CA LEU A 23 -29.78 -29.98 30.56
C LEU A 23 -30.00 -28.90 29.49
N PHE A 24 -30.78 -27.85 29.78
CA PHE A 24 -30.96 -26.70 28.90
C PHE A 24 -29.65 -25.96 28.67
N ILE A 25 -28.88 -25.68 29.73
CA ILE A 25 -27.56 -25.02 29.63
C ILE A 25 -26.61 -25.88 28.79
N ARG A 26 -26.54 -27.20 29.01
CA ARG A 26 -25.72 -28.11 28.20
C ARG A 26 -26.10 -28.07 26.72
N ALA A 27 -27.40 -28.09 26.41
CA ALA A 27 -27.86 -28.02 25.03
C ALA A 27 -27.51 -26.68 24.36
N GLN A 28 -27.68 -25.56 25.07
CA GLN A 28 -27.31 -24.24 24.55
C GLN A 28 -25.79 -24.09 24.37
N PHE A 29 -25.00 -24.60 25.32
CA PHE A 29 -23.54 -24.55 25.24
C PHE A 29 -23.00 -25.23 23.98
N VAL A 30 -23.51 -26.43 23.65
CA VAL A 30 -23.12 -27.13 22.41
C VAL A 30 -23.53 -26.34 21.17
N ARG A 31 -24.72 -25.71 21.16
CA ARG A 31 -25.18 -24.89 20.03
C ARG A 31 -24.30 -23.65 19.83
N VAL A 32 -23.93 -22.98 20.92
CA VAL A 32 -23.06 -21.79 20.87
C VAL A 32 -21.67 -22.17 20.39
N ILE A 33 -21.07 -23.25 20.91
CA ILE A 33 -19.77 -23.72 20.43
C ILE A 33 -19.83 -24.08 18.94
N GLY A 34 -20.87 -24.80 18.51
CA GLY A 34 -21.06 -25.14 17.10
C GLY A 34 -21.16 -23.91 16.21
N PHE A 35 -21.95 -22.91 16.61
CA PHE A 35 -22.09 -21.65 15.88
C PHE A 35 -20.76 -20.89 15.77
N VAL A 36 -20.03 -20.75 16.88
CA VAL A 36 -18.73 -20.06 16.90
C VAL A 36 -17.72 -20.80 16.01
N ALA A 37 -17.66 -22.13 16.09
CA ALA A 37 -16.78 -22.94 15.25
C ALA A 37 -17.11 -22.79 13.75
N ILE A 38 -18.39 -22.74 13.39
CA ILE A 38 -18.82 -22.50 12.00
C ILE A 38 -18.38 -21.11 11.52
N VAL A 39 -18.62 -20.07 12.33
CA VAL A 39 -18.23 -18.69 11.97
C VAL A 39 -16.72 -18.56 11.80
N LEU A 40 -15.94 -19.08 12.75
CA LEU A 40 -14.47 -19.06 12.69
C LEU A 40 -13.94 -19.91 11.53
N GLY A 41 -14.57 -21.05 11.26
CA GLY A 41 -14.24 -21.92 10.12
C GLY A 41 -14.49 -21.22 8.79
N LEU A 42 -15.65 -20.60 8.61
CA LEU A 42 -15.97 -19.82 7.41
C LEU A 42 -15.01 -18.65 7.21
N PHE A 43 -14.70 -17.90 8.27
CA PHE A 43 -13.73 -16.82 8.22
C PHE A 43 -12.34 -17.33 7.80
N SER A 44 -11.91 -18.47 8.34
CA SER A 44 -10.63 -19.10 7.98
C SER A 44 -10.61 -19.55 6.52
N LEU A 45 -11.71 -20.13 6.02
CA LEU A 45 -11.83 -20.53 4.61
C LEU A 45 -11.76 -19.33 3.67
N VAL A 46 -12.42 -18.22 4.02
CA VAL A 46 -12.32 -16.97 3.25
C VAL A 46 -10.89 -16.43 3.28
N ALA A 47 -10.22 -16.46 4.43
CA ALA A 47 -8.83 -16.03 4.54
C ALA A 47 -7.87 -16.90 3.70
N LEU A 48 -8.12 -18.22 3.62
CA LEU A 48 -7.39 -19.14 2.75
C LEU A 48 -7.67 -18.91 1.26
N ALA A 49 -8.86 -18.40 0.91
CA ALA A 49 -9.22 -18.06 -0.46
C ALA A 49 -8.58 -16.75 -0.94
N VAL A 50 -8.12 -15.89 -0.03
CA VAL A 50 -7.30 -14.74 -0.37
C VAL A 50 -5.89 -15.25 -0.72
N PRO A 51 -5.39 -15.03 -1.95
CA PRO A 51 -4.04 -15.40 -2.33
C PRO A 51 -3.06 -14.85 -1.31
N GLN A 52 -2.36 -15.75 -0.61
CA GLN A 52 -1.34 -15.42 0.38
C GLN A 52 -0.09 -14.93 -0.36
N MET A 53 -0.15 -13.71 -0.88
CA MET A 53 1.00 -13.04 -1.48
C MET A 53 1.97 -12.74 -0.33
N ALA A 54 3.08 -13.49 -0.27
CA ALA A 54 4.19 -13.08 0.57
C ALA A 54 4.53 -11.64 0.17
N SER A 55 4.57 -10.71 1.14
CA SER A 55 4.98 -9.33 0.91
C SER A 55 6.49 -9.25 0.67
N LEU A 56 7.01 -10.15 -0.15
CA LEU A 56 8.32 -10.02 -0.74
C LEU A 56 8.32 -8.63 -1.39
N PRO A 57 9.34 -7.79 -1.10
CA PRO A 57 9.47 -6.54 -1.82
C PRO A 57 9.39 -6.87 -3.31
N PRO A 58 8.64 -6.09 -4.12
CA PRO A 58 8.56 -6.31 -5.56
C PRO A 58 9.96 -6.57 -6.06
N ALA A 59 10.16 -7.64 -6.84
CA ALA A 59 11.45 -7.92 -7.43
C ALA A 59 11.95 -6.60 -8.03
N GLU A 60 13.08 -6.10 -7.56
CA GLU A 60 13.63 -4.85 -8.07
C GLU A 60 13.87 -5.08 -9.56
N GLU A 61 12.96 -4.59 -10.39
CA GLU A 61 13.12 -4.62 -11.83
C GLU A 61 14.25 -3.64 -12.13
N SER A 62 15.48 -4.16 -12.10
CA SER A 62 16.65 -3.41 -12.47
C SER A 62 16.50 -3.01 -13.93
N ILE A 63 16.46 -1.70 -14.15
CA ILE A 63 16.42 -1.14 -15.50
C ILE A 63 17.74 -1.50 -16.15
N ASP A 64 17.68 -2.17 -17.30
CA ASP A 64 18.86 -2.42 -18.10
C ASP A 64 19.32 -1.13 -18.78
N ILE A 65 20.10 -0.33 -18.03
CA ILE A 65 20.66 0.95 -18.49
C ILE A 65 21.49 0.75 -19.76
N ALA A 66 22.08 -0.43 -19.99
CA ALA A 66 22.87 -0.72 -21.19
C ALA A 66 22.02 -0.79 -22.48
N SER A 67 20.70 -0.96 -22.35
CA SER A 67 19.78 -0.95 -23.48
C SER A 67 19.37 0.46 -23.95
N ILE A 68 19.69 1.50 -23.17
CA ILE A 68 19.28 2.88 -23.41
C ILE A 68 20.22 3.54 -24.41
N LYS A 69 19.75 3.73 -25.65
CA LYS A 69 20.56 4.31 -26.74
C LYS A 69 20.11 5.72 -27.09
N THR A 70 18.84 6.04 -26.84
CA THR A 70 18.24 7.32 -27.22
C THR A 70 17.52 7.98 -26.04
N PRO A 71 17.33 9.31 -26.07
CA PRO A 71 16.48 10.01 -25.10
C PRO A 71 15.03 9.48 -25.09
N ALA A 72 14.53 9.00 -26.24
CA ALA A 72 13.21 8.38 -26.32
C ALA A 72 13.13 7.05 -25.53
N ASP A 73 14.21 6.25 -25.54
CA ASP A 73 14.29 5.04 -24.71
C ASP A 73 14.24 5.39 -23.21
N MET A 74 14.92 6.48 -22.82
CA MET A 74 14.87 6.98 -21.44
C MET A 74 13.45 7.37 -21.04
N ALA A 75 12.70 8.00 -21.93
CA ALA A 75 11.33 8.42 -21.66
C ALA A 75 10.34 7.23 -21.67
N ALA A 76 10.55 6.21 -22.50
CA ALA A 76 9.78 4.96 -22.43
C ALA A 76 9.99 4.25 -21.08
N ILE A 77 11.23 4.22 -20.59
CA ILE A 77 11.55 3.71 -19.25
C ILE A 77 10.94 4.59 -18.16
N GLY A 78 11.01 5.92 -18.32
CA GLY A 78 10.39 6.89 -17.43
C GLY A 78 8.89 6.70 -17.29
N GLN A 79 8.21 6.39 -18.39
CA GLN A 79 6.79 6.04 -18.39
C GLN A 79 6.54 4.79 -17.56
N LYS A 80 7.34 3.73 -17.75
CA LYS A 80 7.22 2.52 -16.94
C LYS A 80 7.38 2.83 -15.45
N ILE A 81 8.43 3.57 -15.07
CA ILE A 81 8.67 3.97 -13.66
C ILE A 81 7.50 4.79 -13.11
N PHE A 82 6.97 5.73 -13.88
CA PHE A 82 5.86 6.59 -13.47
C PHE A 82 4.62 5.80 -13.03
N PHE A 83 4.30 4.71 -13.73
CA PHE A 83 3.16 3.82 -13.43
C PHE A 83 3.52 2.63 -12.54
N SER A 84 4.80 2.29 -12.39
CA SER A 84 5.29 1.21 -11.53
C SER A 84 6.04 1.78 -10.33
N LYS A 85 7.37 1.61 -10.21
CA LYS A 85 8.15 1.90 -9.00
C LYS A 85 7.90 3.29 -8.42
N GLY A 86 7.77 4.32 -9.26
CA GLY A 86 7.53 5.71 -8.84
C GLY A 86 6.12 5.96 -8.29
N GLN A 87 5.12 5.13 -8.67
CA GLN A 87 3.72 5.24 -8.24
C GLN A 87 3.14 6.66 -8.38
N CYS A 88 3.67 7.46 -9.32
CA CYS A 88 3.32 8.87 -9.48
C CYS A 88 1.83 9.03 -9.80
N ALA A 89 1.30 8.11 -10.60
CA ALA A 89 -0.10 8.05 -11.02
C ALA A 89 -1.10 7.80 -9.88
N LEU A 90 -0.66 7.33 -8.69
CA LEU A 90 -1.55 7.17 -7.53
C LEU A 90 -1.96 8.53 -6.93
N CYS A 91 -1.13 9.55 -7.13
CA CYS A 91 -1.28 10.86 -6.50
C CYS A 91 -1.53 11.97 -7.52
N HIS A 92 -0.89 11.90 -8.68
CA HIS A 92 -0.96 12.91 -9.73
C HIS A 92 -1.81 12.45 -10.90
N SER A 93 -2.64 13.37 -11.42
CA SER A 93 -3.34 13.18 -12.69
C SER A 93 -2.49 13.65 -13.87
N ILE A 94 -2.80 13.13 -15.06
CA ILE A 94 -2.35 13.65 -16.35
C ILE A 94 -3.60 14.19 -17.04
N GLY A 95 -3.95 15.41 -16.71
CA GLY A 95 -5.17 16.09 -17.13
C GLY A 95 -6.01 16.61 -15.95
N PRO A 96 -7.01 17.44 -16.25
CA PRO A 96 -7.85 18.03 -15.23
C PRO A 96 -8.63 16.96 -14.47
N SER A 97 -8.55 17.03 -13.14
CA SER A 97 -9.35 16.24 -12.21
C SER A 97 -10.08 17.19 -11.27
N GLU A 98 -11.38 16.98 -11.05
CA GLU A 98 -12.18 17.82 -10.17
C GLU A 98 -11.80 17.64 -8.68
N SER A 99 -11.26 16.48 -8.31
CA SER A 99 -10.86 16.13 -6.94
C SER A 99 -9.35 15.91 -6.80
N ALA A 100 -8.54 16.65 -7.56
CA ALA A 100 -7.09 16.46 -7.54
C ALA A 100 -6.50 16.62 -6.13
N ARG A 101 -5.92 15.54 -5.64
CA ARG A 101 -5.20 15.46 -4.35
C ARG A 101 -3.83 16.13 -4.43
N CYS A 102 -3.27 16.20 -5.64
CA CYS A 102 -1.96 16.76 -5.96
C CYS A 102 -2.05 17.58 -7.27
N PRO A 103 -1.04 18.39 -7.61
CA PRO A 103 -1.01 19.15 -8.87
C PRO A 103 -1.13 18.27 -10.12
N ASP A 104 -1.81 18.77 -11.15
CA ASP A 104 -1.86 18.14 -12.48
C ASP A 104 -0.48 18.20 -13.17
N LEU A 105 -0.03 17.08 -13.74
CA LEU A 105 1.26 16.97 -14.44
C LEU A 105 1.15 17.18 -15.96
N LYS A 106 -0.06 17.44 -16.50
CA LYS A 106 -0.21 17.73 -17.93
C LYS A 106 0.59 18.96 -18.34
N GLY A 107 1.52 18.75 -19.29
CA GLY A 107 2.39 19.81 -19.83
C GLY A 107 3.49 20.28 -18.89
N ILE A 108 3.73 19.57 -17.77
CA ILE A 108 4.70 20.04 -16.76
C ILE A 108 6.14 20.06 -17.30
N GLY A 109 6.47 19.16 -18.21
CA GLY A 109 7.78 19.09 -18.85
C GLY A 109 8.08 20.25 -19.79
N ALA A 110 7.06 20.98 -20.25
CA ALA A 110 7.22 22.22 -21.01
C ALA A 110 7.21 23.47 -20.10
N LYS A 111 6.55 23.39 -18.92
CA LYS A 111 6.41 24.51 -17.98
C LYS A 111 7.62 24.67 -17.06
N LEU A 112 8.26 23.56 -16.68
CA LEU A 112 9.33 23.54 -15.69
C LEU A 112 10.66 23.13 -16.33
N ARG A 113 11.74 23.76 -15.86
CA ARG A 113 13.10 23.36 -16.25
C ARG A 113 13.45 22.01 -15.63
N ARG A 114 14.31 21.25 -16.30
CA ARG A 114 14.81 19.94 -15.87
C ARG A 114 15.26 19.94 -14.40
N GLU A 115 16.05 20.93 -14.03
CA GLU A 115 16.65 21.07 -12.69
C GLU A 115 15.57 21.26 -11.62
N PHE A 116 14.52 22.00 -11.95
CA PHE A 116 13.42 22.26 -11.03
C PHE A 116 12.50 21.05 -10.88
N ILE A 117 12.31 20.25 -11.93
CA ILE A 117 11.61 18.96 -11.83
C ILE A 117 12.44 17.99 -10.97
N TYR A 118 13.77 17.95 -11.16
CA TYR A 118 14.66 17.12 -10.36
C TYR A 118 14.64 17.53 -8.87
N GLU A 119 14.67 18.83 -8.58
CA GLU A 119 14.51 19.35 -7.22
C GLU A 119 13.13 19.00 -6.65
N SER A 120 12.05 19.14 -7.42
CA SER A 120 10.70 18.76 -6.97
C SER A 120 10.59 17.27 -6.58
N LEU A 121 11.35 16.39 -7.24
CA LEU A 121 11.38 14.95 -6.93
C LEU A 121 12.26 14.63 -5.71
N THR A 122 13.36 15.36 -5.52
CA THR A 122 14.37 15.06 -4.48
C THR A 122 14.26 15.93 -3.22
N GLN A 123 13.59 17.07 -3.32
CA GLN A 123 13.31 18.04 -2.27
C GLN A 123 11.91 18.67 -2.45
N PRO A 124 10.82 17.86 -2.42
CA PRO A 124 9.47 18.34 -2.70
C PRO A 124 8.94 19.44 -1.77
N GLN A 125 9.59 19.69 -0.63
CA GLN A 125 9.24 20.76 0.32
C GLN A 125 10.01 22.06 0.07
N ALA A 126 10.97 22.10 -0.85
CA ALA A 126 11.73 23.32 -1.17
C ALA A 126 10.85 24.37 -1.87
N TYR A 127 9.83 23.92 -2.61
CA TYR A 127 8.85 24.77 -3.27
C TYR A 127 7.43 24.26 -3.01
N VAL A 128 6.57 25.12 -2.47
CA VAL A 128 5.18 24.77 -2.14
C VAL A 128 4.27 25.10 -3.33
N TYR A 129 3.67 24.06 -3.91
CA TYR A 129 2.65 24.22 -4.94
C TYR A 129 1.30 24.53 -4.32
N LEU A 130 0.66 25.60 -4.77
CA LEU A 130 -0.69 25.96 -4.37
C LEU A 130 -1.71 25.54 -5.44
N ASP A 131 -2.91 25.23 -4.97
CA ASP A 131 -4.10 24.95 -5.75
C ASP A 131 -4.86 26.26 -6.02
N TYR A 132 -5.12 26.50 -7.30
CA TYR A 132 -5.79 27.69 -7.83
C TYR A 132 -7.13 27.36 -8.49
N ARG A 133 -7.61 26.11 -8.39
CA ARG A 133 -8.84 25.66 -9.08
C ARG A 133 -10.13 26.13 -8.40
N HIS A 134 -10.04 26.58 -7.15
CA HIS A 134 -11.18 27.09 -6.38
C HIS A 134 -11.22 28.61 -6.35
N GLU A 135 -12.41 29.17 -6.13
CA GLU A 135 -12.58 30.61 -5.95
C GLU A 135 -11.94 31.09 -4.64
N GLY A 136 -11.38 32.31 -4.68
CA GLY A 136 -10.75 32.95 -3.53
C GLY A 136 -9.23 32.73 -3.47
N PRO A 137 -8.61 32.87 -2.27
CA PRO A 137 -7.17 32.72 -2.13
C PRO A 137 -6.71 31.29 -2.42
N PRO A 138 -5.50 31.13 -2.98
CA PRO A 138 -4.95 29.81 -3.27
C PRO A 138 -4.74 29.01 -1.99
N LYS A 139 -4.97 27.69 -2.06
CA LYS A 139 -4.85 26.77 -0.91
C LYS A 139 -3.75 25.75 -1.16
N GLU A 140 -3.22 25.15 -0.12
CA GLU A 140 -2.31 24.01 -0.28
C GLU A 140 -3.06 22.75 -0.72
N TYR A 141 -2.38 21.89 -1.49
CA TYR A 141 -2.90 20.57 -1.81
C TYR A 141 -2.98 19.70 -0.54
N PRO A 142 -3.99 18.82 -0.41
CA PRO A 142 -4.17 18.00 0.79
C PRO A 142 -3.08 16.94 0.98
N ALA A 143 -2.36 16.56 -0.08
CA ALA A 143 -1.23 15.64 0.02
C ALA A 143 0.10 16.37 -0.05
N ARG A 144 1.05 15.90 0.77
CA ARG A 144 2.46 16.27 0.66
C ARG A 144 3.22 15.18 -0.09
N MET A 145 4.01 15.59 -1.07
CA MET A 145 4.83 14.69 -1.86
C MET A 145 5.99 14.13 -1.01
N PRO A 146 6.22 12.81 -0.98
CA PRO A 146 7.36 12.22 -0.29
C PRO A 146 8.66 12.46 -1.07
N TYR A 147 9.80 12.37 -0.37
CA TYR A 147 11.12 12.35 -1.02
C TYR A 147 11.25 11.12 -1.92
N ILE A 148 11.26 11.32 -3.25
CA ILE A 148 11.17 10.21 -4.21
C ILE A 148 12.45 9.39 -4.26
N ASN A 149 13.59 10.02 -3.96
CA ASN A 149 14.90 9.36 -3.86
C ASN A 149 15.15 8.65 -2.52
N LYS A 150 14.14 8.57 -1.63
CA LYS A 150 14.24 7.90 -0.33
C LYS A 150 13.13 6.86 -0.17
N ASN A 151 13.28 5.97 0.79
CA ASN A 151 12.25 4.99 1.14
C ASN A 151 10.92 5.71 1.50
N PRO A 152 9.76 5.16 1.09
CA PRO A 152 9.56 3.82 0.53
C PRO A 152 9.69 3.69 -1.00
N ILE A 153 9.89 4.78 -1.76
CA ILE A 153 9.94 4.73 -3.24
C ILE A 153 11.36 4.45 -3.74
N GLY A 154 12.35 5.20 -3.25
CA GLY A 154 13.77 4.94 -3.49
C GLY A 154 14.18 4.94 -4.97
N LEU A 155 13.77 5.93 -5.75
CA LEU A 155 14.28 6.08 -7.11
C LEU A 155 15.76 6.51 -7.11
N SER A 156 16.56 5.82 -7.91
CA SER A 156 17.92 6.23 -8.27
C SER A 156 17.92 7.48 -9.13
N LYS A 157 19.09 8.12 -9.25
CA LYS A 157 19.28 9.27 -10.13
C LYS A 157 18.91 8.96 -11.59
N ASN A 158 19.32 7.80 -12.09
CA ASN A 158 19.01 7.35 -13.45
C ASN A 158 17.50 7.21 -13.66
N GLU A 159 16.78 6.62 -12.70
CA GLU A 159 15.33 6.52 -12.73
C GLU A 159 14.63 7.88 -12.72
N ILE A 160 15.13 8.82 -11.91
CA ILE A 160 14.61 10.19 -11.87
C ILE A 160 14.82 10.88 -13.21
N LEU A 161 16.00 10.75 -13.82
CA LEU A 161 16.27 11.33 -15.15
C LEU A 161 15.36 10.72 -16.23
N SER A 162 15.12 9.41 -16.18
CA SER A 162 14.15 8.76 -17.07
C SER A 162 12.73 9.30 -16.88
N VAL A 163 12.26 9.50 -15.65
CA VAL A 163 10.95 10.11 -15.38
C VAL A 163 10.88 11.55 -15.91
N ILE A 164 11.95 12.33 -15.77
CA ILE A 164 12.01 13.68 -16.35
C ILE A 164 11.91 13.63 -17.88
N ALA A 165 12.62 12.70 -18.52
CA ALA A 165 12.53 12.48 -19.97
C ALA A 165 11.08 12.21 -20.40
N PHE A 166 10.38 11.35 -19.66
CA PHE A 166 8.97 11.05 -19.90
C PHE A 166 8.07 12.29 -19.76
N LEU A 167 8.23 13.08 -18.70
CA LEU A 167 7.43 14.29 -18.49
C LEU A 167 7.64 15.32 -19.61
N GLN A 168 8.87 15.45 -20.12
CA GLN A 168 9.20 16.31 -21.26
C GLN A 168 8.59 15.79 -22.55
N GLN A 169 8.76 14.49 -22.86
CA GLN A 169 8.18 13.87 -24.05
C GLN A 169 6.64 13.97 -24.06
N MET A 170 6.00 13.69 -22.93
CA MET A 170 4.53 13.82 -22.77
C MET A 170 4.05 15.26 -22.98
N SER A 171 4.91 16.24 -22.70
CA SER A 171 4.60 17.67 -22.87
C SER A 171 4.91 18.20 -24.27
N GLY A 172 5.45 17.37 -25.17
CA GLY A 172 5.84 17.77 -26.52
C GLY A 172 7.13 18.59 -26.60
N GLU A 173 7.92 18.64 -25.53
CA GLU A 173 9.18 19.38 -25.45
C GLU A 173 10.37 18.46 -25.80
N PRO A 174 11.45 18.97 -26.45
CA PRO A 174 12.69 18.22 -26.58
C PRO A 174 13.18 17.66 -25.24
N ILE A 175 13.50 16.36 -25.24
CA ILE A 175 14.04 15.68 -24.08
C ILE A 175 15.43 16.26 -23.79
N SER A 176 15.56 16.83 -22.60
CA SER A 176 16.75 17.58 -22.18
C SER A 176 17.83 16.74 -21.50
N VAL A 177 17.54 15.46 -21.24
CA VAL A 177 18.45 14.48 -20.62
C VAL A 177 19.00 13.56 -21.70
N SER A 178 20.30 13.27 -21.64
CA SER A 178 20.95 12.35 -22.57
C SER A 178 21.33 11.02 -21.92
N PRO A 179 21.41 9.92 -22.70
CA PRO A 179 21.91 8.63 -22.20
C PRO A 179 23.33 8.70 -21.63
N SER A 180 24.15 9.66 -22.06
CA SER A 180 25.52 9.85 -21.55
C SER A 180 25.57 10.39 -20.12
N GLU A 181 24.47 10.96 -19.62
CA GLU A 181 24.36 11.42 -18.23
C GLU A 181 24.02 10.29 -17.26
N LEU A 182 23.64 9.11 -17.78
CA LEU A 182 23.31 7.96 -16.97
C LEU A 182 24.59 7.38 -16.36
N GLU A 183 24.57 7.27 -15.04
CA GLU A 183 25.65 6.63 -14.31
C GLU A 183 25.55 5.12 -14.60
N MET A 184 26.53 4.57 -15.31
CA MET A 184 26.66 3.12 -15.39
C MET A 184 26.72 2.57 -13.96
N PRO A 185 26.16 1.38 -13.69
CA PRO A 185 26.21 0.78 -12.36
C PRO A 185 27.67 0.44 -11.99
N SER A 186 28.41 1.45 -11.52
CA SER A 186 29.57 1.26 -10.68
C SER A 186 29.04 0.82 -9.34
N GLN A 187 29.51 -0.35 -8.91
CA GLN A 187 29.09 -1.06 -7.72
C GLN A 187 29.15 -0.16 -6.48
N THR A 188 28.04 0.47 -6.14
CA THR A 188 27.68 0.66 -4.74
C THR A 188 26.20 0.34 -4.66
N PRO A 189 25.86 -0.93 -4.42
CA PRO A 189 24.54 -1.25 -3.92
C PRO A 189 24.34 -0.39 -2.68
N SER A 190 23.31 0.46 -2.68
CA SER A 190 22.74 0.92 -1.42
C SER A 190 22.46 -0.36 -0.66
N ALA A 191 23.21 -0.60 0.41
CA ALA A 191 23.22 -1.89 1.10
C ALA A 191 21.76 -2.33 1.28
N PRO A 192 21.39 -3.55 0.86
CA PRO A 192 20.03 -4.03 1.06
C PRO A 192 19.74 -3.82 2.53
N VAL A 193 18.67 -3.08 2.83
CA VAL A 193 18.13 -3.05 4.19
C VAL A 193 17.90 -4.50 4.50
N LYS A 194 18.76 -5.08 5.34
CA LYS A 194 18.72 -6.50 5.71
C LYS A 194 17.26 -6.77 6.02
N ALA A 195 16.61 -7.59 5.18
CA ALA A 195 15.29 -8.08 5.49
C ALA A 195 15.40 -8.56 6.93
N ALA A 196 14.71 -7.89 7.84
CA ALA A 196 14.63 -8.38 9.21
C ALA A 196 14.16 -9.81 9.03
N GLU A 197 15.02 -10.77 9.38
CA GLU A 197 14.70 -12.19 9.32
C GLU A 197 13.36 -12.31 10.01
N ALA A 198 12.32 -12.57 9.22
CA ALA A 198 11.07 -13.06 9.74
C ALA A 198 11.44 -14.42 10.34
N GLY A 199 11.81 -14.39 11.62
CA GLY A 199 12.08 -15.59 12.38
C GLY A 199 10.89 -16.52 12.18
N PRO A 200 11.13 -17.84 12.08
CA PRO A 200 10.05 -18.79 11.87
C PRO A 200 9.00 -18.54 12.94
N VAL A 201 7.79 -18.21 12.51
CA VAL A 201 6.63 -18.16 13.39
C VAL A 201 6.49 -19.59 13.89
N ALA A 202 6.94 -19.83 15.12
CA ALA A 202 6.80 -21.11 15.78
C ALA A 202 5.31 -21.43 15.77
N VAL A 203 4.93 -22.44 14.99
CA VAL A 203 3.59 -23.02 15.06
C VAL A 203 3.45 -23.51 16.49
N ALA A 204 2.66 -22.80 17.29
CA ALA A 204 2.36 -23.20 18.64
C ALA A 204 1.68 -24.57 18.57
N HIS A 205 2.43 -25.62 18.88
CA HIS A 205 1.83 -26.92 19.14
C HIS A 205 0.94 -26.78 20.36
N ALA A 206 -0.36 -26.87 20.13
CA ALA A 206 -1.36 -27.00 21.18
C ALA A 206 -1.01 -28.25 22.02
N ARG A 207 -0.78 -28.05 23.32
CA ARG A 207 -0.87 -29.08 24.35
C ARG A 207 -2.26 -29.06 24.96
#